data_AF-A0A961Y3Q4-F1
#
_entry.id   AF-A0A961Y3Q4-F1
#
_cell.length_a   1.000
_cell.length_b   1.000
_cell.length_c   1.000
_cell.angle_alpha   90.00
_cell.angle_beta   90.00
_cell.angle_gamma   90.00
#
_symmetry.space_group_name_H-M   'P 1'
#
loop_
_entity.id
_entity.type
_entity.pdbx_description
1 polymer ?
#
loop_
_entity_poly.entity_id
_entity_poly.type
_entity_poly.pdbx_seq_one_letter_code
_entity_poly.pdbx_strand_id
1 'polypeptide(L)'
;MRLASLVRAVLAGVAGLLLCGCILSPEPLLDAASAVTPLSAGTYQAMARQDDGTFAPEEDNVQIELNGNVYTMIEGEDRLDFTLHEAPGGLLIGMTTDKDTSETGYAVLRLDGKEIVFWAAVCEVAEDGGIVEKYPGIETDGLSCTIPDRDTLVAFLSDYAAVAQADFRYVPLGR
;
A
#
# COMPACT_ATOMS: atom_id res chain seq x y z
N MET A 1 -25.42 26.37 0.83
CA MET A 1 -24.99 25.70 -0.42
C MET A 1 -23.56 26.12 -0.77
N ARG A 2 -22.55 25.59 -0.08
CA ARG A 2 -21.11 25.65 -0.45
C ARG A 2 -20.34 24.50 0.23
N LEU A 3 -20.83 23.27 0.06
CA LEU A 3 -20.23 22.06 0.63
C LEU A 3 -20.07 20.94 -0.42
N ALA A 4 -20.21 21.26 -1.71
CA ALA A 4 -20.20 20.28 -2.79
C ALA A 4 -18.91 20.32 -3.64
N SER A 5 -17.90 21.10 -3.26
CA SER A 5 -16.66 21.27 -4.04
C SER A 5 -15.41 20.61 -3.45
N LEU A 6 -15.49 20.01 -2.27
CA LEU A 6 -14.36 19.30 -1.64
C LEU A 6 -14.37 17.78 -1.90
N VAL A 7 -15.46 17.23 -2.44
CA VAL A 7 -15.61 15.78 -2.68
C VAL A 7 -14.97 15.33 -4.01
N ARG A 8 -14.60 16.26 -4.89
CA ARG A 8 -14.02 15.94 -6.21
C ARG A 8 -12.50 15.76 -6.24
N ALA A 9 -11.84 15.76 -5.08
CA ALA A 9 -10.38 15.57 -4.99
C ALA A 9 -9.95 14.20 -4.48
N VAL A 10 -10.90 13.28 -4.20
CA VAL A 10 -10.58 11.96 -3.62
C VAL A 10 -10.39 10.88 -4.70
N LEU A 11 -11.01 11.02 -5.87
CA LEU A 11 -10.97 10.03 -6.96
C LEU A 11 -9.66 9.97 -7.77
N ALA A 12 -8.65 10.75 -7.42
CA ALA A 12 -7.27 10.59 -7.92
C ALA A 12 -6.34 10.00 -6.83
N GLY A 13 -6.92 9.47 -5.75
CA GLY A 13 -6.23 9.09 -4.53
C GLY A 13 -5.43 7.80 -4.66
N VAL A 14 -5.92 6.75 -5.31
CA VAL A 14 -5.26 5.43 -5.17
C VAL A 14 -3.95 5.33 -5.97
N ALA A 15 -3.90 5.88 -7.18
CA ALA A 15 -2.64 6.00 -7.94
C ALA A 15 -1.74 7.13 -7.43
N GLY A 16 -2.31 8.23 -6.92
CA GLY A 16 -1.57 9.38 -6.39
C GLY A 16 -0.98 9.15 -4.99
N LEU A 17 -1.58 8.30 -4.15
CA LEU A 17 -1.10 7.99 -2.80
C LEU A 17 0.14 7.10 -2.81
N LEU A 18 0.41 6.39 -3.91
CA LEU A 18 1.68 5.69 -4.15
C LEU A 18 2.75 6.59 -4.82
N LEU A 19 2.49 7.88 -5.02
CA LEU A 19 3.46 8.83 -5.59
C LEU A 19 3.80 9.99 -4.66
N CYS A 20 3.07 10.16 -3.55
CA CYS A 20 3.19 11.35 -2.69
C CYS A 20 3.65 11.06 -1.26
N GLY A 21 4.25 9.89 -0.95
CA GLY A 21 4.53 9.55 0.46
C GLY A 21 5.49 8.40 0.74
N CYS A 22 6.21 7.90 -0.26
CA CYS A 22 6.51 6.47 -0.29
C CYS A 22 7.69 6.03 0.58
N ILE A 23 7.55 4.81 1.09
CA ILE A 23 8.69 3.99 1.49
C ILE A 23 9.33 3.48 0.20
N LEU A 24 10.53 3.96 -0.11
CA LEU A 24 11.20 3.79 -1.39
C LEU A 24 12.55 3.08 -1.26
N SER A 25 12.99 2.48 -2.36
CA SER A 25 14.38 2.11 -2.56
C SER A 25 14.79 2.23 -4.03
N PRO A 26 16.08 2.52 -4.33
CA PRO A 26 16.58 2.60 -5.71
C PRO A 26 16.55 1.26 -6.46
N GLU A 27 16.60 0.16 -5.71
CA GLU A 27 16.54 -1.21 -6.25
C GLU A 27 15.58 -2.05 -5.41
N PRO A 28 14.94 -3.09 -5.97
CA PRO A 28 14.09 -3.99 -5.21
C PRO A 28 14.83 -4.65 -4.04
N LEU A 29 14.33 -4.44 -2.82
CA LEU A 29 14.85 -5.06 -1.59
C LEU A 29 14.28 -6.46 -1.35
N LEU A 30 13.26 -6.86 -2.13
CA LEU A 30 12.61 -8.16 -2.05
C LEU A 30 12.80 -8.91 -3.37
N ASP A 31 13.19 -10.18 -3.28
CA ASP A 31 13.36 -11.04 -4.45
C ASP A 31 11.99 -11.41 -5.02
N ALA A 32 11.73 -11.02 -6.28
CA ALA A 32 10.52 -11.36 -6.98
C ALA A 32 10.25 -12.89 -7.01
N ALA A 33 11.28 -13.74 -7.02
CA ALA A 33 11.11 -15.20 -6.98
C ALA A 33 10.56 -15.71 -5.64
N SER A 34 10.67 -14.92 -4.58
CA SER A 34 10.10 -15.21 -3.26
C SER A 34 8.66 -14.71 -3.09
N ALA A 35 8.08 -14.10 -4.13
CA ALA A 35 6.72 -13.58 -4.07
C ALA A 35 5.69 -14.71 -3.85
N VAL A 36 4.74 -14.44 -2.98
CA VAL A 36 3.61 -15.31 -2.65
C VAL A 36 2.33 -14.81 -3.31
N THR A 37 1.37 -15.71 -3.51
CA THR A 37 0.09 -15.39 -4.15
C THR A 37 -1.12 -15.69 -3.25
N PRO A 38 -1.27 -14.99 -2.11
CA PRO A 38 -2.33 -15.29 -1.14
C PRO A 38 -3.68 -14.67 -1.52
N LEU A 39 -3.70 -13.67 -2.42
CA LEU A 39 -4.93 -13.03 -2.89
C LEU A 39 -5.57 -13.84 -4.02
N SER A 40 -6.89 -13.86 -4.03
CA SER A 40 -7.67 -14.39 -5.17
C SER A 40 -7.86 -13.31 -6.23
N ALA A 41 -7.70 -13.66 -7.51
CA ALA A 41 -8.10 -12.77 -8.59
C ALA A 41 -9.64 -12.61 -8.63
N GLY A 42 -10.12 -11.38 -8.85
CA GLY A 42 -11.53 -11.04 -8.84
C GLY A 42 -11.79 -9.54 -8.65
N THR A 43 -13.07 -9.20 -8.52
CA THR A 43 -13.52 -7.82 -8.27
C THR A 43 -13.72 -7.57 -6.79
N TYR A 44 -13.27 -6.42 -6.33
CA TYR A 44 -13.30 -5.96 -4.96
C TYR A 44 -13.95 -4.57 -4.89
N GLN A 45 -14.77 -4.35 -3.87
CA GLN A 45 -15.19 -3.01 -3.48
C GLN A 45 -14.05 -2.40 -2.66
N ALA A 46 -13.48 -1.29 -3.14
CA ALA A 46 -12.60 -0.47 -2.34
C ALA A 46 -13.42 0.29 -1.30
N MET A 47 -12.94 0.31 -0.07
CA MET A 47 -13.51 1.05 1.04
C MET A 47 -12.41 1.92 1.65
N ALA A 48 -12.59 3.24 1.66
CA ALA A 48 -11.63 4.16 2.24
C ALA A 48 -12.01 4.55 3.67
N ARG A 49 -10.99 4.67 4.53
CA ARG A 49 -11.16 5.16 5.89
C ARG A 49 -11.52 6.65 5.88
N GLN A 50 -12.55 6.99 6.65
CA GLN A 50 -13.02 8.37 6.85
C GLN A 50 -12.39 8.99 8.11
N ASP A 51 -12.53 10.31 8.28
CA ASP A 51 -11.98 11.04 9.44
C ASP A 51 -12.51 10.51 10.78
N ASP A 52 -13.75 10.02 10.81
CA ASP A 52 -14.38 9.42 12.00
C ASP A 52 -13.92 7.97 12.28
N GLY A 53 -13.05 7.42 11.43
CA GLY A 53 -12.50 6.07 11.52
C GLY A 53 -13.40 4.96 10.98
N THR A 54 -14.56 5.31 10.42
CA THR A 54 -15.38 4.36 9.67
C THR A 54 -14.81 4.14 8.26
N PHE A 55 -15.30 3.12 7.56
CA PHE A 55 -14.94 2.85 6.17
C PHE A 55 -16.17 3.04 5.29
N ALA A 56 -16.03 3.81 4.21
CA ALA A 56 -17.08 4.06 3.23
C ALA A 56 -16.65 3.50 1.86
N PRO A 57 -17.60 2.99 1.05
CA PRO A 57 -17.28 2.50 -0.28
C PRO A 57 -16.83 3.64 -1.20
N GLU A 58 -15.76 3.39 -1.94
CA GLU A 58 -15.37 4.21 -3.09
C GLU A 58 -16.35 3.98 -4.27
N GLU A 59 -16.39 4.95 -5.19
CA GLU A 59 -17.29 4.89 -6.36
C GLU A 59 -16.92 3.74 -7.31
N ASP A 60 -15.61 3.53 -7.50
CA ASP A 60 -15.08 2.52 -8.40
C ASP A 60 -14.75 1.21 -7.68
N ASN A 61 -14.92 0.12 -8.41
CA ASN A 61 -14.48 -1.20 -7.97
C ASN A 61 -13.08 -1.46 -8.49
N VAL A 62 -12.33 -2.23 -7.70
CA VAL A 62 -10.99 -2.65 -8.04
C VAL A 62 -11.02 -4.08 -8.59
N GLN A 63 -10.46 -4.27 -9.77
CA GLN A 63 -10.23 -5.59 -10.34
C GLN A 63 -8.79 -6.02 -10.05
N ILE A 64 -8.61 -7.19 -9.44
CA ILE A 64 -7.31 -7.81 -9.24
C ILE A 64 -7.16 -8.97 -10.23
N GLU A 65 -6.15 -8.89 -11.06
CA GLU A 65 -5.68 -9.95 -11.95
C GLU A 65 -4.39 -10.57 -11.37
N LEU A 66 -4.13 -11.85 -11.69
CA LEU A 66 -2.90 -12.54 -11.29
C LEU A 66 -2.29 -13.22 -12.52
N ASN A 67 -1.05 -12.87 -12.84
CA ASN A 67 -0.26 -13.47 -13.90
C ASN A 67 1.06 -14.02 -13.33
N GLY A 68 1.12 -15.34 -13.14
CA GLY A 68 2.23 -15.95 -12.41
C GLY A 68 2.22 -15.54 -10.94
N ASN A 69 3.24 -14.81 -10.51
CA ASN A 69 3.40 -14.25 -9.16
C ASN A 69 3.21 -12.73 -9.10
N VAL A 70 2.80 -12.10 -10.20
CA VAL A 70 2.56 -10.66 -10.29
C VAL A 70 1.06 -10.40 -10.32
N TYR A 71 0.60 -9.57 -9.40
CA TYR A 71 -0.75 -9.04 -9.39
C TYR A 71 -0.82 -7.77 -10.22
N THR A 72 -1.95 -7.56 -10.89
CA THR A 72 -2.30 -6.26 -11.45
C THR A 72 -3.59 -5.78 -10.81
N MET A 73 -3.52 -4.64 -10.12
CA MET A 73 -4.67 -3.89 -9.64
C MET A 73 -5.14 -2.96 -10.75
N ILE A 74 -6.45 -2.95 -11.00
CA ILE A 74 -7.08 -2.11 -12.03
C ILE A 74 -8.23 -1.35 -11.38
N GLU A 75 -8.22 -0.03 -11.51
CA GLU A 75 -9.25 0.87 -11.01
C GLU A 75 -9.52 1.92 -12.09
N GLY A 76 -10.71 1.88 -12.70
CA GLY A 76 -10.99 2.70 -13.88
C GLY A 76 -10.00 2.47 -15.03
N GLU A 77 -9.24 3.50 -15.40
CA GLU A 77 -8.19 3.45 -16.43
C GLU A 77 -6.80 3.16 -15.85
N ASP A 78 -6.63 3.24 -14.52
CA ASP A 78 -5.36 3.06 -13.84
C ASP A 78 -5.01 1.59 -13.65
N ARG A 79 -3.71 1.29 -13.75
CA ARG A 79 -3.15 -0.06 -13.58
C ARG A 79 -1.88 -0.01 -12.75
N LEU A 80 -1.80 -0.89 -11.75
CA LEU A 80 -0.63 -1.04 -10.90
C LEU A 80 -0.23 -2.52 -10.82
N ASP A 81 1.00 -2.83 -11.24
CA ASP A 81 1.58 -4.15 -11.08
C ASP A 81 2.31 -4.24 -9.73
N PHE A 82 2.09 -5.31 -8.97
CA PHE A 82 2.74 -5.52 -7.67
C PHE A 82 2.97 -6.99 -7.35
N THR A 83 3.95 -7.27 -6.49
CA THR A 83 4.18 -8.59 -5.88
C THR A 83 3.91 -8.53 -4.39
N LEU A 84 3.65 -9.69 -3.77
CA LEU A 84 3.44 -9.81 -2.34
C LEU A 84 4.48 -10.71 -1.70
N HIS A 85 4.97 -10.32 -0.53
CA HIS A 85 5.98 -11.05 0.21
C HIS A 85 5.54 -11.22 1.66
N GLU A 86 5.79 -12.39 2.24
CA GLU A 86 5.45 -12.64 3.65
C GLU A 86 6.30 -11.78 4.60
N ALA A 87 5.65 -11.25 5.63
CA ALA A 87 6.27 -10.56 6.74
C ALA A 87 5.77 -11.13 8.10
N PRO A 88 6.48 -10.88 9.21
CA PRO A 88 6.06 -11.36 10.52
C PRO A 88 4.64 -10.92 10.90
N GLY A 89 3.99 -11.69 11.79
CA GLY A 89 2.67 -11.32 12.32
C GLY A 89 1.50 -11.54 11.35
N GLY A 90 1.69 -12.30 10.27
CA GLY A 90 0.66 -12.50 9.24
C GLY A 90 0.47 -11.29 8.32
N LEU A 91 1.44 -10.39 8.31
CA LEU A 91 1.51 -9.27 7.38
C LEU A 91 2.07 -9.73 6.03
N LEU A 92 1.78 -8.93 5.01
CA LEU A 92 2.32 -9.05 3.67
C LEU A 92 2.89 -7.67 3.28
N ILE A 93 4.01 -7.68 2.58
CA ILE A 93 4.60 -6.48 1.99
C ILE A 93 4.29 -6.49 0.50
N GLY A 94 3.56 -5.47 0.06
CA GLY A 94 3.38 -5.14 -1.35
C GLY A 94 4.62 -4.44 -1.88
N MET A 95 5.12 -4.88 -3.02
CA MET A 95 6.23 -4.25 -3.73
C MET A 95 5.76 -3.88 -5.14
N THR A 96 5.92 -2.62 -5.51
CA THR A 96 5.70 -2.11 -6.87
C THR A 96 6.99 -1.49 -7.38
N THR A 97 7.26 -1.60 -8.68
CA THR A 97 8.38 -0.92 -9.32
C THR A 97 7.84 0.00 -10.40
N ASP A 98 8.13 1.29 -10.26
CA ASP A 98 7.79 2.29 -11.27
C ASP A 98 8.60 2.01 -12.54
N LYS A 99 7.91 1.92 -13.68
CA LYS A 99 8.53 1.55 -14.97
C LYS A 99 9.38 2.68 -15.56
N ASP A 100 9.10 3.93 -15.18
CA ASP A 100 9.74 5.12 -15.71
C ASP A 100 10.93 5.54 -14.84
N THR A 101 10.80 5.51 -13.51
CA THR A 101 11.87 5.90 -12.58
C THR A 101 12.73 4.72 -12.11
N SER A 102 12.26 3.48 -12.28
CA SER A 102 12.84 2.26 -11.67
C SER A 102 12.83 2.27 -10.13
N GLU A 103 12.18 3.25 -9.50
CA GLU A 103 12.04 3.29 -8.05
C GLU A 103 11.08 2.21 -7.60
N THR A 104 11.40 1.60 -6.46
CA THR A 104 10.57 0.55 -5.87
C THR A 104 9.83 1.11 -4.66
N GLY A 105 8.51 1.04 -4.69
CA GLY A 105 7.62 1.42 -3.59
C GLY A 105 7.15 0.21 -2.80
N TYR A 106 6.94 0.42 -1.49
CA TYR A 106 6.46 -0.62 -0.59
C TYR A 106 5.21 -0.19 0.18
N ALA A 107 4.32 -1.15 0.41
CA ALA A 107 3.14 -1.00 1.25
C ALA A 107 2.97 -2.22 2.15
N VAL A 108 2.15 -2.08 3.20
CA VAL A 108 1.81 -3.21 4.08
C VAL A 108 0.36 -3.56 3.91
N LEU A 109 0.08 -4.85 3.90
CA LEU A 109 -1.27 -5.35 3.94
C LEU A 109 -1.39 -6.59 4.82
N ARG A 110 -2.63 -6.91 5.16
CA ARG A 110 -3.01 -8.11 5.90
C ARG A 110 -4.28 -8.66 5.31
N LEU A 111 -4.44 -9.98 5.38
CA LEU A 111 -5.70 -10.62 5.05
C LEU A 111 -6.54 -10.83 6.30
N ASP A 112 -7.80 -10.39 6.25
CA ASP A 112 -8.84 -10.72 7.23
C ASP A 112 -9.91 -11.58 6.55
N GLY A 113 -9.72 -12.89 6.62
CA GLY A 113 -10.47 -13.83 5.80
C GLY A 113 -10.17 -13.63 4.30
N LYS A 114 -11.11 -13.03 3.57
CA LYS A 114 -10.94 -12.69 2.14
C LYS A 114 -10.82 -11.18 1.89
N GLU A 115 -10.98 -10.37 2.93
CA GLU A 115 -10.80 -8.92 2.86
C GLU A 115 -9.31 -8.60 2.90
N ILE A 116 -8.90 -7.63 2.09
CA ILE A 116 -7.55 -7.08 2.13
C ILE A 116 -7.61 -5.82 2.99
N VAL A 117 -6.84 -5.79 4.07
CA VAL A 117 -6.63 -4.58 4.89
C VAL A 117 -5.29 -3.99 4.48
N PHE A 118 -5.29 -2.73 4.03
CA PHE A 118 -4.14 -2.10 3.40
C PHE A 118 -3.73 -0.82 4.14
N TRP A 119 -2.43 -0.65 4.32
CA TRP A 119 -1.80 0.55 4.84
C TRP A 119 -0.90 1.14 3.75
N ALA A 120 -1.26 2.34 3.28
CA ALA A 120 -0.36 3.18 2.53
C ALA A 120 0.74 3.63 3.49
N ALA A 121 1.96 3.10 3.30
CA ALA A 121 3.06 3.46 4.16
C ALA A 121 3.54 4.87 3.78
N VAL A 122 3.25 5.84 4.66
CA VAL A 122 3.59 7.26 4.47
C VAL A 122 4.72 7.63 5.42
N CYS A 123 5.79 8.22 4.90
CA CYS A 123 6.96 8.56 5.70
C CYS A 123 6.62 9.53 6.83
N GLU A 124 5.83 10.57 6.58
CA GLU A 124 5.37 11.55 7.59
C GLU A 124 4.65 10.86 8.77
N VAL A 125 3.79 9.89 8.49
CA VAL A 125 3.09 9.11 9.53
C VAL A 125 4.07 8.26 10.35
N ALA A 126 5.12 7.74 9.70
CA ALA A 126 6.16 6.99 10.38
C ALA A 126 7.06 7.89 11.24
N GLU A 127 7.37 9.10 10.79
CA GLU A 127 8.09 10.13 11.54
C GLU A 127 7.27 10.57 12.77
N ASP A 128 6.02 10.96 12.58
CA ASP A 128 5.11 11.37 13.67
C ASP A 128 4.89 10.24 14.69
N GLY A 129 4.90 9.00 14.22
CA GLY A 129 4.82 7.78 15.04
C GLY A 129 6.12 7.42 15.78
N GLY A 130 7.21 8.15 15.58
CA GLY A 130 8.52 7.87 16.17
C GLY A 130 9.15 6.57 15.67
N ILE A 131 8.79 6.12 14.47
CA ILE A 131 9.27 4.86 13.89
C ILE A 131 10.62 5.10 13.23
N VAL A 132 10.77 6.17 12.44
CA VAL A 132 11.99 6.46 11.67
C VAL A 132 13.23 6.49 12.57
N GLU A 133 13.13 7.09 13.77
CA GLU A 133 14.25 7.20 14.72
C GLU A 133 14.75 5.86 15.27
N LYS A 134 13.94 4.80 15.17
CA LYS A 134 14.34 3.45 15.58
C LYS A 134 15.28 2.77 14.58
N TYR A 135 15.29 3.23 13.33
CA TYR A 135 15.94 2.58 12.20
C TYR A 135 17.04 3.49 11.62
N PRO A 136 18.26 3.44 12.17
CA PRO A 136 19.36 4.25 11.65
C PRO A 136 19.67 3.86 10.19
N GLY A 137 19.81 4.86 9.33
CA GLY A 137 20.07 4.67 7.90
C GLY A 137 18.85 4.83 6.99
N ILE A 138 17.65 5.02 7.56
CA ILE A 138 16.53 5.57 6.79
C ILE A 138 16.82 7.05 6.52
N GLU A 139 16.75 7.44 5.25
CA GLU A 139 16.85 8.84 4.82
C GLU A 139 15.45 9.37 4.53
N THR A 140 15.13 10.59 4.97
CA THR A 140 13.82 11.22 4.73
C THR A 140 13.97 12.45 3.86
N ASP A 141 13.06 12.63 2.90
CA ASP A 141 13.05 13.75 1.95
C ASP A 141 11.72 14.52 1.95
N GLY A 142 11.13 14.64 3.15
CA GLY A 142 9.80 15.22 3.34
C GLY A 142 8.76 14.12 3.32
N LEU A 143 8.24 13.80 2.15
CA LEU A 143 7.15 12.82 2.05
C LEU A 143 7.65 11.38 1.90
N SER A 144 8.92 11.14 1.53
CA SER A 144 9.43 9.80 1.27
C SER A 144 10.49 9.37 2.28
N CYS A 145 10.54 8.07 2.53
CA CYS A 145 11.54 7.41 3.37
C CYS A 145 12.31 6.44 2.46
N THR A 146 13.62 6.65 2.30
CA THR A 146 14.49 5.69 1.59
C THR A 146 15.01 4.65 2.56
N ILE A 147 14.72 3.37 2.28
CA ILE A 147 15.09 2.25 3.13
C ILE A 147 16.38 1.59 2.63
N PRO A 148 17.38 1.36 3.50
CA PRO A 148 18.70 0.93 3.06
C PRO A 148 18.80 -0.55 2.71
N ASP A 149 17.98 -1.40 3.33
CA ASP A 149 18.09 -2.86 3.19
C ASP A 149 16.77 -3.58 3.53
N ARG A 150 16.73 -4.87 3.16
CA ARG A 150 15.56 -5.74 3.34
C ARG A 150 15.15 -5.92 4.80
N ASP A 151 16.10 -6.11 5.70
CA ASP A 151 15.78 -6.41 7.10
C ASP A 151 15.20 -5.17 7.77
N THR A 152 15.77 -3.99 7.46
CA THR A 152 15.23 -2.69 7.84
C THR A 152 13.83 -2.47 7.28
N LEU A 153 13.59 -2.78 6.00
CA LEU A 153 12.27 -2.67 5.37
C LEU A 153 11.21 -3.49 6.11
N VAL A 154 11.50 -4.78 6.33
CA VAL A 154 10.53 -5.70 6.95
C VAL A 154 10.20 -5.27 8.38
N ALA A 155 11.21 -4.87 9.16
CA ALA A 155 11.02 -4.41 10.53
C ALA A 155 10.26 -3.08 10.57
N PHE A 156 10.69 -2.10 9.77
CA PHE A 156 10.05 -0.78 9.67
C PHE A 156 8.56 -0.88 9.32
N LEU A 157 8.24 -1.65 8.29
CA LEU A 157 6.85 -1.83 7.84
C LEU A 157 5.99 -2.61 8.85
N SER A 158 6.58 -3.56 9.57
CA SER A 158 5.88 -4.26 10.65
C SER A 158 5.53 -3.32 11.81
N ASP A 159 6.47 -2.45 12.20
CA ASP A 159 6.25 -1.42 13.21
C ASP A 159 5.23 -0.38 12.73
N TYR A 160 5.28 0.03 11.46
CA TYR A 160 4.33 0.94 10.84
C TYR A 160 2.90 0.42 10.97
N ALA A 161 2.64 -0.83 10.55
CA ALA A 161 1.31 -1.42 10.65
C ALA A 161 0.80 -1.59 12.09
N ALA A 162 1.68 -1.56 13.09
CA ALA A 162 1.31 -1.65 14.51
C ALA A 162 0.81 -0.31 15.09
N VAL A 163 1.18 0.83 14.50
CA VAL A 163 0.79 2.16 14.99
C VAL A 163 -0.12 2.92 14.01
N ALA A 164 0.04 2.67 12.72
CA ALA A 164 -0.77 3.28 11.68
C ALA A 164 -2.15 2.63 11.58
N GLN A 165 -3.12 3.44 11.17
CA GLN A 165 -4.45 2.95 10.86
C GLN A 165 -4.51 2.53 9.40
N ALA A 166 -5.25 1.48 9.09
CA ALA A 166 -5.42 1.04 7.72
C ALA A 166 -6.18 2.11 6.92
N ASP A 167 -5.67 2.46 5.75
CA ASP A 167 -6.25 3.47 4.87
C ASP A 167 -7.40 2.89 4.05
N PHE A 168 -7.23 1.63 3.60
CA PHE A 168 -8.17 0.98 2.71
C PHE A 168 -8.52 -0.43 3.17
N ARG A 169 -9.73 -0.83 2.81
CA ARG A 169 -10.17 -2.23 2.83
C ARG A 169 -10.68 -2.59 1.44
N TYR A 170 -10.28 -3.75 0.93
CA TYR A 170 -10.81 -4.30 -0.31
C TYR A 170 -11.66 -5.52 0.02
N VAL A 171 -12.97 -5.39 -0.16
CA VAL A 171 -13.95 -6.42 0.17
C VAL A 171 -14.33 -7.15 -1.12
N PRO A 172 -14.17 -8.48 -1.22
CA PRO A 172 -14.51 -9.22 -2.44
C PRO A 172 -16.03 -9.15 -2.69
N LEU A 173 -16.43 -8.81 -3.92
CA LEU A 173 -17.84 -8.75 -4.32
C LEU A 173 -18.46 -10.11 -4.67
N GLY A 174 -17.68 -11.19 -4.53
CA GLY A 174 -18.07 -12.54 -4.92
C GLY A 174 -17.81 -12.82 -6.40
N ARG A 175 -17.97 -14.08 -6.79
CA ARG A 175 -18.17 -14.50 -8.18
C ARG A 175 -19.61 -14.95 -8.34
#